data_AF-A0A351GHN5-F1
#
_entry.id   AF-A0A351GHN5-F1
#
_cell.length_a   1.000
_cell.length_b   1.000
_cell.length_c   1.000
_cell.angle_alpha   90.00
_cell.angle_beta   90.00
_cell.angle_gamma   90.00
#
_symmetry.space_group_name_H-M   'P 1'
#
loop_
_entity.id
_entity.type
_entity.pdbx_description
1 polymer ?
#
loop_
_entity_poly.entity_id
_entity_poly.type
_entity_poly.pdbx_seq_one_letter_code
_entity_poly.pdbx_strand_id
1 'polypeptide(L)'
;MFERAANLYVDCTDVHFVILREHAEKYDAEIAINKVYGHRDNVHIHVLDQPTSGPAETSYHVAMKLSDTPIFIQDCDSFFTSSLSEENYVCTVNLKDNLDVINVAAKSFAVTNEQGLLTNIVEKSVVSNHICVGGYGFKSADTFCRSFERLSEIHDGEIFVSHIIKELLQTNVFVAKDVQDYVDLGTYKEFVEYNKQRQTIFCDIDGTVFYNQSKLFSNDYSNPPRPIPGAVKYLLQKQEKGATIIFTTSRPSKFKDTTEKGLEDCGFKDIRVLYDIPHAPRVLINDTSITNPYPSATSINVPRDDNEYWSKMI
;
A
#
# COMPACT_ATOMS: atom_id res chain seq x y z
N MET A 1 -6.67 2.07 -3.57
CA MET A 1 -5.37 2.00 -4.27
C MET A 1 -4.95 3.38 -4.71
N PHE A 2 -5.68 4.02 -5.63
CA PHE A 2 -5.39 5.40 -6.09
C PHE A 2 -5.26 6.42 -4.94
N GLU A 3 -6.06 6.29 -3.87
CA GLU A 3 -5.93 7.14 -2.69
C GLU A 3 -4.55 7.03 -2.03
N ARG A 4 -4.01 5.82 -1.90
CA ARG A 4 -2.69 5.58 -1.32
C ARG A 4 -1.57 6.15 -2.19
N ALA A 5 -1.71 6.06 -3.52
CA ALA A 5 -0.76 6.64 -4.45
C ALA A 5 -0.79 8.18 -4.41
N ALA A 6 -1.97 8.81 -4.31
CA ALA A 6 -2.11 10.26 -4.43
C ALA A 6 -2.04 11.05 -3.11
N ASN A 7 -2.43 10.45 -1.97
CA ASN A 7 -2.53 11.16 -0.68
C ASN A 7 -1.21 11.82 -0.24
N LEU A 8 -0.06 11.33 -0.70
CA LEU A 8 1.26 11.89 -0.39
C LEU A 8 1.52 13.23 -1.12
N TYR A 9 0.77 13.53 -2.18
CA TYR A 9 1.05 14.62 -3.11
C TYR A 9 -0.05 15.69 -3.13
N VAL A 10 -1.30 15.32 -2.86
CA VAL A 10 -2.48 16.22 -2.93
C VAL A 10 -2.42 17.42 -1.97
N ASP A 11 -1.57 17.38 -0.94
CA ASP A 11 -1.36 18.51 -0.02
C ASP A 11 -0.13 19.36 -0.37
N CYS A 12 0.65 18.95 -1.38
CA CYS A 12 1.96 19.53 -1.71
C CYS A 12 2.03 20.15 -3.11
N THR A 13 1.24 19.65 -4.07
CA THR A 13 1.34 20.03 -5.49
C THR A 13 0.01 19.78 -6.21
N ASP A 14 -0.11 20.24 -7.45
CA ASP A 14 -1.17 19.81 -8.35
C ASP A 14 -1.04 18.32 -8.69
N VAL A 15 -2.16 17.60 -8.68
CA VAL A 15 -2.23 16.15 -8.96
C VAL A 15 -3.15 15.90 -10.14
N HIS A 16 -2.61 15.24 -11.17
CA HIS A 16 -3.31 14.95 -12.41
C HIS A 16 -3.61 13.45 -12.50
N PHE A 17 -4.88 13.07 -12.35
CA PHE A 17 -5.34 11.71 -12.62
C PHE A 17 -5.65 11.57 -14.11
N VAL A 18 -5.11 10.53 -14.74
CA VAL A 18 -5.44 10.17 -16.12
C VAL A 18 -6.20 8.85 -16.11
N ILE A 19 -7.40 8.85 -16.67
CA ILE A 19 -8.27 7.67 -16.72
C ILE A 19 -8.84 7.48 -18.12
N LEU A 20 -9.23 6.25 -18.45
CA LEU A 20 -9.98 5.98 -19.67
C LEU A 20 -11.47 6.28 -19.47
N ARG A 21 -12.14 6.75 -20.52
CA ARG A 21 -13.60 6.90 -20.57
C ARG A 21 -14.31 5.60 -20.18
N GLU A 22 -13.78 4.47 -20.65
CA GLU A 22 -14.26 3.14 -20.25
C GLU A 22 -14.28 2.96 -18.72
N HIS A 23 -13.24 3.42 -18.02
CA HIS A 23 -13.16 3.28 -16.57
C HIS A 23 -14.13 4.22 -15.84
N ALA A 24 -14.32 5.43 -16.37
CA ALA A 24 -15.32 6.36 -15.86
C ALA A 24 -16.74 5.79 -15.99
N GLU A 25 -17.07 5.19 -17.14
CA GLU A 25 -18.42 4.71 -17.46
C GLU A 25 -18.75 3.33 -16.87
N LYS A 26 -17.79 2.40 -16.82
CA LYS A 26 -18.04 1.03 -16.33
C LYS A 26 -17.77 0.85 -14.84
N TYR A 27 -16.87 1.63 -14.26
CA TYR A 27 -16.34 1.41 -12.91
C TYR A 27 -16.44 2.65 -12.02
N ASP A 28 -17.19 3.68 -12.43
CA ASP A 28 -17.38 4.92 -11.68
C ASP A 28 -16.06 5.61 -11.29
N ALA A 29 -14.98 5.41 -12.05
CA ALA A 29 -13.64 5.87 -11.65
C ALA A 29 -13.60 7.40 -11.43
N GLU A 30 -14.20 8.18 -12.33
CA GLU A 30 -14.30 9.64 -12.20
C GLU A 30 -15.13 10.04 -10.98
N ILE A 31 -16.25 9.36 -10.74
CA ILE A 31 -17.11 9.60 -9.57
C ILE A 31 -16.36 9.30 -8.27
N ALA A 32 -15.60 8.19 -8.23
CA ALA A 32 -14.81 7.79 -7.08
C ALA A 32 -13.73 8.84 -6.76
N ILE A 33 -12.97 9.29 -7.77
CA ILE A 33 -11.96 10.34 -7.60
C ILE A 33 -12.61 11.64 -7.12
N ASN A 34 -13.74 12.05 -7.71
CA ASN A 34 -14.46 13.26 -7.30
C ASN A 34 -15.02 13.17 -5.87
N LYS A 35 -15.50 12.00 -5.43
CA LYS A 35 -15.96 11.81 -4.03
C LYS A 35 -14.84 12.01 -3.02
N VAL A 36 -13.62 11.58 -3.37
CA VAL A 36 -12.46 11.70 -2.48
C VAL A 36 -11.84 13.10 -2.56
N TYR A 37 -11.64 13.64 -3.76
CA TYR A 37 -10.82 14.83 -3.99
C TYR A 37 -11.54 16.00 -4.66
N GLY A 38 -12.82 15.90 -5.03
CA GLY A 38 -13.54 16.97 -5.75
C GLY A 38 -13.73 18.27 -4.94
N HIS A 39 -13.34 18.27 -3.66
CA HIS A 39 -13.27 19.47 -2.82
C HIS A 39 -11.90 20.18 -2.88
N ARG A 40 -10.93 19.64 -3.63
CA ARG A 40 -9.58 20.18 -3.79
C ARG A 40 -9.42 20.78 -5.19
N ASP A 41 -9.05 22.05 -5.25
CA ASP A 41 -8.88 22.78 -6.51
C ASP A 41 -7.62 22.35 -7.29
N ASN A 42 -6.63 21.77 -6.61
CA ASN A 42 -5.36 21.29 -7.15
C ASN A 42 -5.41 19.84 -7.66
N VAL A 43 -6.60 19.24 -7.77
CA VAL A 43 -6.78 17.88 -8.30
C VAL A 43 -7.52 17.94 -9.63
N HIS A 44 -6.89 17.40 -10.67
CA HIS A 44 -7.38 17.46 -12.04
C HIS A 44 -7.60 16.05 -12.59
N ILE A 45 -8.75 15.82 -13.22
CA ILE A 45 -9.09 14.53 -13.85
C ILE A 45 -9.08 14.70 -15.37
N HIS A 46 -8.29 13.87 -16.04
CA HIS A 46 -8.14 13.85 -17.49
C HIS A 46 -8.72 12.54 -18.01
N VAL A 47 -9.81 12.60 -18.77
CA VAL A 47 -10.48 11.44 -19.34
C VAL A 47 -10.04 11.26 -20.80
N LEU A 48 -9.38 10.16 -21.10
CA LEU A 48 -8.98 9.78 -22.45
C LEU A 48 -10.03 8.87 -23.08
N ASP A 49 -10.41 9.15 -24.34
CA ASP A 49 -11.45 8.40 -25.03
C ASP A 49 -11.02 6.97 -25.40
N GLN A 50 -9.74 6.77 -25.66
CA GLN A 50 -9.16 5.50 -26.11
C GLN A 50 -7.88 5.18 -25.32
N PRO A 51 -7.52 3.89 -25.18
CA PRO A 51 -6.22 3.49 -24.65
C PRO A 51 -5.08 4.11 -25.45
N THR A 52 -4.06 4.61 -24.75
CA THR A 52 -2.79 5.01 -25.35
C THR A 52 -1.93 3.78 -25.65
N SER A 53 -0.90 3.95 -26.47
CA SER A 53 0.12 2.94 -26.75
C SER A 53 0.95 2.54 -25.53
N GLY A 54 1.01 3.38 -24.49
CA GLY A 54 1.77 3.11 -23.28
C GLY A 54 1.72 4.20 -22.21
N PRO A 55 2.35 3.98 -21.04
CA PRO A 55 2.34 4.92 -19.92
C PRO A 55 3.05 6.24 -20.23
N ALA A 56 4.06 6.25 -21.12
CA ALA A 56 4.70 7.50 -21.53
C ALA A 56 3.75 8.38 -22.35
N GLU A 57 2.96 7.80 -23.26
CA GLU A 57 1.96 8.54 -24.04
C GLU A 57 0.82 9.06 -23.15
N THR A 58 0.35 8.24 -22.19
CA THR A 58 -0.62 8.68 -21.18
C THR A 58 -0.13 9.94 -20.47
N SER A 59 1.13 9.94 -20.02
CA SER A 59 1.74 11.08 -19.33
C SER A 59 1.92 12.28 -20.26
N TYR A 60 2.30 12.04 -21.52
CA TYR A 60 2.49 13.07 -22.54
C TYR A 60 1.22 13.88 -22.80
N HIS A 61 0.05 13.25 -22.90
CA HIS A 61 -1.23 13.94 -23.13
C HIS A 61 -1.60 14.97 -22.06
N VAL A 62 -1.05 14.84 -20.86
CA VAL A 62 -1.18 15.83 -19.79
C VAL A 62 -0.02 16.81 -19.83
N ALA A 63 1.23 16.30 -19.85
CA ALA A 63 2.44 17.13 -19.81
C ALA A 63 2.48 18.20 -20.90
N MET A 64 2.04 17.88 -22.12
CA MET A 64 2.01 18.82 -23.25
C MET A 64 1.06 20.03 -23.07
N LYS A 65 0.15 19.95 -22.08
CA LYS A 65 -0.81 21.02 -21.76
C LYS A 65 -0.37 21.87 -20.57
N LEU A 66 0.69 21.44 -19.87
CA LEU A 66 1.27 22.18 -18.76
C LEU A 66 2.27 23.22 -19.30
N SER A 67 2.58 24.23 -18.49
CA SER A 67 3.77 25.05 -18.73
C SER A 67 5.04 24.22 -18.54
N ASP A 68 6.18 24.68 -19.05
CA ASP A 68 7.47 24.03 -18.79
C ASP A 68 7.85 24.12 -17.30
N THR A 69 7.47 23.09 -16.56
CA THR A 69 7.61 22.95 -15.11
C THR A 69 8.13 21.55 -14.78
N PRO A 70 8.73 21.33 -13.60
CA PRO A 70 9.01 19.99 -13.14
C PRO A 70 7.74 19.14 -13.04
N ILE A 71 7.82 17.88 -13.48
CA ILE A 71 6.73 16.90 -13.40
C ILE A 71 7.19 15.64 -12.70
N PHE A 72 6.27 15.01 -11.97
CA PHE A 72 6.48 13.70 -11.36
C PHE A 72 5.40 12.74 -11.85
N ILE A 73 5.84 11.65 -12.48
CA ILE A 73 4.99 10.61 -13.03
C ILE A 73 5.04 9.43 -12.08
N GLN A 74 3.87 8.95 -11.64
CA GLN A 74 3.76 7.77 -10.79
C GLN A 74 2.68 6.80 -11.28
N ASP A 75 3.02 5.51 -11.28
CA ASP A 75 2.08 4.43 -11.56
C ASP A 75 1.02 4.32 -10.45
N CYS A 76 -0.24 4.10 -10.84
CA CYS A 76 -1.36 4.09 -9.88
C CYS A 76 -1.54 2.75 -9.13
N ASP A 77 -0.81 1.71 -9.55
CA ASP A 77 -0.84 0.35 -8.99
C ASP A 77 0.26 0.08 -7.97
N SER A 78 1.10 1.08 -7.69
CA SER A 78 2.12 1.04 -6.65
C SER A 78 2.11 2.30 -5.81
N PHE A 79 2.68 2.22 -4.62
CA PHE A 79 2.87 3.37 -3.74
C PHE A 79 4.07 3.17 -2.83
N PHE A 80 4.70 4.28 -2.48
CA PHE A 80 5.92 4.35 -1.69
C PHE A 80 6.04 5.77 -1.11
N THR A 81 6.85 5.92 -0.07
CA THR A 81 7.15 7.21 0.55
C THR A 81 8.43 7.78 -0.02
N SER A 82 8.36 8.98 -0.60
CA SER A 82 9.52 9.75 -1.08
C SER A 82 9.20 11.24 -1.14
N SER A 83 10.20 12.10 -0.90
CA SER A 83 10.04 13.54 -1.13
C SER A 83 10.03 13.87 -2.63
N LEU A 84 9.29 14.91 -3.04
CA LEU A 84 9.41 15.44 -4.39
C LEU A 84 10.73 16.21 -4.55
N SER A 85 11.19 16.34 -5.80
CA SER A 85 12.36 17.12 -6.18
C SER A 85 12.08 17.80 -7.52
N GLU A 86 12.66 18.97 -7.75
CA GLU A 86 12.59 19.67 -9.04
C GLU A 86 13.67 19.18 -10.04
N GLU A 87 14.55 18.27 -9.61
CA GLU A 87 15.58 17.68 -10.46
C GLU A 87 15.08 16.40 -11.17
N ASN A 88 15.89 15.86 -12.07
CA ASN A 88 15.62 14.58 -12.72
C ASN A 88 15.97 13.41 -11.78
N TYR A 89 15.03 12.52 -11.51
CA TYR A 89 15.27 11.36 -10.66
C TYR A 89 14.41 10.15 -11.00
N VAL A 90 14.89 8.98 -10.56
CA VAL A 90 14.18 7.70 -10.65
C VAL A 90 14.01 7.17 -9.25
N CYS A 91 12.77 6.90 -8.84
CA CYS A 91 12.50 6.23 -7.58
C CYS A 91 12.89 4.76 -7.68
N THR A 92 13.70 4.30 -6.73
CA THR A 92 14.23 2.94 -6.70
C THR A 92 14.03 2.27 -5.34
N VAL A 93 14.10 0.94 -5.34
CA VAL A 93 14.38 0.17 -4.12
C VAL A 93 15.48 -0.85 -4.40
N ASN A 94 16.24 -1.16 -3.35
CA ASN A 94 17.19 -2.26 -3.38
C ASN A 94 16.48 -3.58 -3.04
N LEU A 95 16.58 -4.56 -3.94
CA LEU A 95 15.98 -5.88 -3.76
C LEU A 95 16.48 -6.61 -2.50
N LYS A 96 17.69 -6.30 -2.01
CA LYS A 96 18.23 -6.91 -0.78
C LYS A 96 17.41 -6.54 0.47
N ASP A 97 16.85 -5.34 0.47
CA ASP A 97 16.06 -4.81 1.58
C ASP A 97 14.55 -5.03 1.34
N ASN A 98 14.17 -5.51 0.16
CA ASN A 98 12.79 -5.66 -0.30
C ASN A 98 12.56 -7.08 -0.87
N LEU A 99 12.83 -8.10 -0.04
CA LEU A 99 12.80 -9.51 -0.44
C LEU A 99 11.41 -10.03 -0.80
N ASP A 100 10.36 -9.32 -0.40
CA ASP A 100 8.96 -9.68 -0.68
C ASP A 100 8.51 -9.30 -2.12
N VAL A 101 9.37 -8.68 -2.93
CA VAL A 101 9.06 -8.37 -4.34
C VAL A 101 9.16 -9.65 -5.17
N ILE A 102 8.04 -10.08 -5.76
CA ILE A 102 7.91 -11.39 -6.43
C ILE A 102 8.12 -11.26 -7.95
N ASN A 103 7.62 -10.19 -8.58
CA ASN A 103 7.62 -10.03 -10.04
C ASN A 103 8.82 -9.21 -10.58
N VAL A 104 10.02 -9.52 -10.07
CA VAL A 104 11.25 -8.75 -10.32
C VAL A 104 11.60 -8.66 -11.82
N ALA A 105 11.37 -9.72 -12.60
CA ALA A 105 11.70 -9.75 -14.03
C ALA A 105 10.82 -8.82 -14.89
N ALA A 106 9.63 -8.45 -14.42
CA ALA A 106 8.74 -7.54 -15.12
C ALA A 106 9.05 -6.05 -14.85
N LYS A 107 10.04 -5.76 -13.99
CA LYS A 107 10.39 -4.40 -13.58
C LYS A 107 11.53 -3.82 -14.42
N SER A 108 11.58 -2.49 -14.41
CA SER A 108 12.72 -1.72 -14.92
C SER A 108 13.85 -1.70 -13.90
N PHE A 109 15.11 -1.79 -14.35
CA PHE A 109 16.30 -1.80 -13.50
C PHE A 109 17.13 -0.53 -13.68
N ALA A 110 17.53 0.06 -12.57
CA ALA A 110 18.41 1.22 -12.53
C ALA A 110 19.87 0.77 -12.28
N VAL A 111 20.80 1.26 -13.09
CA VAL A 111 22.24 1.09 -12.86
C VAL A 111 22.81 2.43 -12.44
N THR A 112 23.51 2.45 -11.31
CA THR A 112 24.08 3.67 -10.75
C THR A 112 25.60 3.58 -10.66
N ASN A 113 26.27 4.73 -10.65
CA ASN A 113 27.67 4.82 -10.23
C ASN A 113 27.79 4.92 -8.69
N GLU A 114 29.02 5.02 -8.19
CA GLU A 114 29.31 5.14 -6.76
C GLU A 114 28.75 6.41 -6.09
N GLN A 115 28.36 7.41 -6.90
CA GLN A 115 27.77 8.67 -6.43
C GLN A 115 26.23 8.67 -6.46
N GLY A 116 25.60 7.53 -6.82
CA GLY A 116 24.15 7.43 -6.94
C GLY A 116 23.57 8.04 -8.23
N LEU A 117 24.41 8.46 -9.17
CA LEU A 117 23.95 8.94 -10.48
C LEU A 117 23.56 7.75 -11.36
N LEU A 118 22.42 7.86 -12.03
CA LEU A 118 21.93 6.87 -12.97
C LEU A 118 22.82 6.86 -14.22
N THR A 119 23.43 5.72 -14.52
CA THR A 119 24.27 5.52 -15.72
C THR A 119 23.54 4.72 -16.80
N ASN A 120 22.54 3.93 -16.42
CA ASN A 120 21.68 3.20 -17.34
C ASN A 120 20.34 2.86 -16.70
N ILE A 121 19.32 2.67 -17.53
CA ILE A 121 18.02 2.13 -17.14
C ILE A 121 17.58 1.10 -18.18
N VAL A 122 17.13 -0.06 -17.72
CA VAL A 122 16.81 -1.20 -18.59
C VAL A 122 15.45 -1.78 -18.23
N GLU A 123 14.53 -1.75 -19.18
CA GLU A 123 13.19 -2.32 -19.06
C GLU A 123 13.23 -3.85 -19.14
N LYS A 124 12.58 -4.53 -18.18
CA LYS A 124 12.31 -5.98 -18.17
C LYS A 124 13.55 -6.87 -18.36
N SER A 125 14.70 -6.42 -17.87
CA SER A 125 15.95 -7.20 -17.93
C SER A 125 16.84 -6.91 -16.73
N VAL A 126 17.23 -7.96 -16.02
CA VAL A 126 17.97 -7.88 -14.75
C VAL A 126 19.42 -7.45 -15.01
N VAL A 127 19.78 -6.26 -14.55
CA VAL A 127 21.14 -5.70 -14.69
C VAL A 127 21.73 -5.15 -13.38
N SER A 128 20.94 -5.07 -12.31
CA SER A 128 21.37 -4.57 -10.99
C SER A 128 20.44 -5.09 -9.86
N ASN A 129 20.73 -4.72 -8.62
CA ASN A 129 19.83 -4.95 -7.48
C ASN A 129 18.79 -3.82 -7.28
N HIS A 130 18.86 -2.74 -8.07
CA HIS A 130 17.96 -1.60 -7.94
C HIS A 130 16.86 -1.68 -8.99
N ILE A 131 15.64 -1.87 -8.53
CA ILE A 131 14.45 -1.84 -9.39
C ILE A 131 13.80 -0.46 -9.32
N CYS A 132 13.23 -0.02 -10.43
CA CYS A 132 12.39 1.16 -10.50
C CYS A 132 11.01 0.81 -9.95
N VAL A 133 10.44 1.72 -9.15
CA VAL A 133 9.16 1.50 -8.45
C VAL A 133 7.98 2.23 -9.09
N GLY A 134 8.11 2.65 -10.34
CA GLY A 134 7.04 3.39 -11.02
C GLY A 134 6.91 4.85 -10.57
N GLY A 135 8.02 5.51 -10.22
CA GLY A 135 8.08 6.92 -9.85
C GLY A 135 9.23 7.64 -10.55
N TYR A 136 8.93 8.67 -11.33
CA TYR A 136 9.90 9.33 -12.20
C TYR A 136 9.74 10.84 -12.18
N GLY A 137 10.80 11.55 -11.78
CA GLY A 137 10.85 13.01 -11.80
C GLY A 137 11.58 13.53 -13.02
N PHE A 138 10.99 14.52 -13.68
CA PHE A 138 11.59 15.27 -14.78
C PHE A 138 11.60 16.75 -14.41
N LYS A 139 12.74 17.40 -14.59
CA LYS A 139 12.92 18.83 -14.33
C LYS A 139 12.12 19.74 -15.27
N SER A 140 11.72 19.23 -16.43
CA SER A 140 11.07 20.01 -17.49
C SER A 140 10.07 19.13 -18.23
N ALA A 141 8.80 19.54 -18.20
CA ALA A 141 7.72 18.94 -18.99
C ALA A 141 8.05 18.99 -20.50
N ASP A 142 8.60 20.10 -21.00
CA ASP A 142 8.97 20.25 -22.41
C ASP A 142 10.06 19.26 -22.83
N THR A 143 11.01 18.97 -21.92
CA THR A 143 12.08 18.00 -22.19
C THR A 143 11.52 16.58 -22.25
N PHE A 144 10.59 16.23 -21.36
CA PHE A 144 9.85 14.97 -21.44
C PHE A 144 9.07 14.86 -22.75
N CYS A 145 8.29 15.89 -23.11
CA CYS A 145 7.46 15.89 -24.32
C CYS A 145 8.29 15.74 -25.61
N ARG A 146 9.36 16.53 -25.77
CA ARG A 146 10.24 16.43 -26.95
C ARG A 146 10.93 15.08 -27.09
N SER A 147 11.29 14.46 -25.96
CA SER A 147 11.86 13.11 -25.96
C SER A 147 10.83 12.06 -26.37
N PHE A 148 9.60 12.16 -25.84
CA PHE A 148 8.50 11.30 -26.25
C PHE A 148 8.20 11.41 -27.75
N GLU A 149 8.04 12.63 -28.28
CA GLU A 149 7.81 12.88 -29.71
C GLU A 149 8.89 12.21 -30.57
N ARG A 150 10.17 12.43 -30.24
CA ARG A 150 11.30 11.83 -30.95
C ARG A 150 11.28 10.30 -30.92
N LEU A 151 10.99 9.72 -29.76
CA LEU A 151 10.93 8.27 -29.59
C LEU A 151 9.72 7.67 -30.32
N SER A 152 8.58 8.37 -30.36
CA SER A 152 7.37 7.93 -31.06
C SER A 152 7.55 7.79 -32.58
N GLU A 153 8.50 8.51 -33.16
CA GLU A 153 8.82 8.42 -34.59
C GLU A 153 9.68 7.19 -34.95
N ILE A 154 10.44 6.64 -33.99
CA ILE A 154 11.48 5.64 -34.26
C ILE A 154 11.28 4.32 -33.49
N HIS A 155 10.41 4.30 -32.49
CA HIS A 155 10.18 3.13 -31.65
C HIS A 155 8.93 2.38 -32.11
N ASP A 156 9.12 1.14 -32.55
CA ASP A 156 8.01 0.25 -32.83
C ASP A 156 7.49 -0.36 -31.53
N GLY A 157 6.34 0.12 -31.04
CA GLY A 157 5.61 -0.47 -29.91
C GLY A 157 5.39 0.47 -28.72
N GLU A 158 5.13 -0.12 -27.56
CA GLU A 158 4.83 0.59 -26.31
C GLU A 158 6.07 1.36 -25.79
N ILE A 159 5.91 2.66 -25.59
CA ILE A 159 6.95 3.52 -25.00
C ILE A 159 6.70 3.61 -23.49
N PHE A 160 7.66 3.06 -22.72
CA PHE A 160 7.71 3.22 -21.27
C PHE A 160 8.44 4.50 -20.87
N VAL A 161 8.15 5.02 -19.68
CA VAL A 161 8.87 6.18 -19.12
C VAL A 161 10.38 5.88 -19.00
N SER A 162 10.75 4.62 -18.77
CA SER A 162 12.14 4.17 -18.76
C SER A 162 12.86 4.39 -20.11
N HIS A 163 12.16 4.30 -21.24
CA HIS A 163 12.71 4.61 -22.56
C HIS A 163 13.02 6.11 -22.71
N ILE A 164 12.12 6.99 -22.24
CA ILE A 164 12.33 8.44 -22.22
C ILE A 164 13.60 8.77 -21.43
N ILE A 165 13.71 8.21 -20.21
CA ILE A 165 14.87 8.43 -19.34
C ILE A 165 16.14 7.92 -19.99
N LYS A 166 16.11 6.73 -20.59
CA LYS A 166 17.27 6.14 -21.28
C LYS A 166 17.80 7.03 -22.40
N GLU A 167 16.91 7.67 -23.15
CA GLU A 167 17.29 8.62 -24.19
C GLU A 167 17.87 9.91 -23.58
N LEU A 168 17.20 10.48 -22.57
CA LEU A 168 17.65 11.71 -21.92
C LEU A 168 18.97 11.56 -21.15
N LEU A 169 19.35 10.35 -20.73
CA LEU A 169 20.66 10.08 -20.09
C LEU A 169 21.86 10.50 -20.96
N GLN A 170 21.67 10.69 -22.27
CA GLN A 170 22.72 11.18 -23.17
C GLN A 170 23.07 12.66 -22.93
N THR A 171 22.13 13.45 -22.40
CA THR A 171 22.23 14.90 -22.28
C THR A 171 21.90 15.44 -20.89
N ASN A 172 21.30 14.61 -20.04
CA ASN A 172 20.78 14.99 -18.74
C ASN A 172 21.28 14.03 -17.65
N VAL A 173 21.49 14.57 -16.46
CA VAL A 173 21.83 13.79 -15.27
C VAL A 173 20.54 13.36 -14.60
N PHE A 174 20.43 12.09 -14.22
CA PHE A 174 19.38 11.54 -13.37
C PHE A 174 20.01 10.96 -12.10
N VAL A 175 19.31 11.09 -10.98
CA VAL A 175 19.71 10.49 -9.69
C VAL A 175 18.77 9.33 -9.36
N ALA A 176 19.31 8.20 -8.92
CA ALA A 176 18.48 7.15 -8.33
C ALA A 176 18.15 7.53 -6.88
N LYS A 177 16.88 7.48 -6.52
CA LYS A 177 16.37 7.89 -5.22
C LYS A 177 15.66 6.74 -4.54
N ASP A 178 16.31 6.19 -3.51
CA ASP A 178 15.71 5.11 -2.74
C ASP A 178 14.47 5.59 -1.97
N VAL A 179 13.42 4.79 -2.03
CA VAL A 179 12.13 5.06 -1.39
C VAL A 179 11.88 4.14 -0.20
N GLN A 180 10.90 4.50 0.61
CA GLN A 180 10.45 3.69 1.76
C GLN A 180 9.03 3.16 1.52
N ASP A 181 8.62 2.16 2.30
CA ASP A 181 7.24 1.63 2.31
C ASP A 181 6.71 1.20 0.92
N TYR A 182 7.59 0.68 0.06
CA TYR A 182 7.21 0.28 -1.29
C TYR A 182 6.23 -0.89 -1.27
N VAL A 183 5.10 -0.70 -1.96
CA VAL A 183 4.10 -1.71 -2.19
C VAL A 183 3.75 -1.73 -3.67
N ASP A 184 3.77 -2.93 -4.24
CA ASP A 184 3.48 -3.23 -5.64
C ASP A 184 2.21 -4.06 -5.74
N LEU A 185 1.19 -3.55 -6.41
CA LEU A 185 -0.09 -4.22 -6.59
C LEU A 185 -0.43 -4.39 -8.08
N GLY A 186 0.58 -4.39 -8.95
CA GLY A 186 0.41 -4.52 -10.40
C GLY A 186 -0.15 -5.87 -10.84
N THR A 187 -0.10 -6.91 -10.00
CA THR A 187 -0.77 -8.19 -10.26
C THR A 187 -1.96 -8.44 -9.34
N TYR A 188 -2.95 -9.18 -9.86
CA TYR A 188 -4.08 -9.63 -9.06
C TYR A 188 -3.65 -10.41 -7.81
N LYS A 189 -2.61 -11.25 -7.92
CA LYS A 189 -2.10 -12.02 -6.78
C LYS A 189 -1.56 -11.09 -5.68
N GLU A 190 -0.75 -10.09 -6.03
CA GLU A 190 -0.21 -9.12 -5.08
C GLU A 190 -1.33 -8.30 -4.41
N PHE A 191 -2.30 -7.83 -5.20
CA PHE A 191 -3.49 -7.15 -4.68
C PHE A 191 -4.25 -7.99 -3.65
N VAL A 192 -4.47 -9.27 -3.94
CA VAL A 192 -5.18 -10.19 -3.05
C VAL A 192 -4.42 -10.44 -1.75
N GLU A 193 -3.12 -10.72 -1.84
CA GLU A 193 -2.31 -10.96 -0.64
C GLU A 193 -2.19 -9.70 0.23
N TYR A 194 -2.05 -8.52 -0.39
CA TYR A 194 -2.07 -7.24 0.31
C TYR A 194 -3.37 -7.03 1.11
N ASN A 195 -4.52 -7.34 0.51
CA ASN A 195 -5.82 -7.18 1.16
C ASN A 195 -6.05 -8.22 2.27
N LYS A 196 -5.64 -9.49 2.08
CA LYS A 196 -5.75 -10.54 3.10
C LYS A 196 -5.02 -10.19 4.41
N GLN A 197 -3.90 -9.47 4.31
CA GLN A 197 -3.15 -9.02 5.47
C GLN A 197 -3.92 -7.98 6.31
N ARG A 198 -4.85 -7.24 5.70
CA ARG A 198 -5.65 -6.17 6.31
C ARG A 198 -7.02 -6.64 6.81
N GLN A 199 -7.10 -7.90 7.22
CA GLN A 199 -8.32 -8.48 7.77
C GLN A 199 -8.75 -7.80 9.09
N THR A 200 -10.04 -7.85 9.39
CA THR A 200 -10.55 -7.53 10.73
C THR A 200 -10.58 -8.81 11.57
N ILE A 201 -9.88 -8.79 12.70
CA ILE A 201 -9.81 -9.91 13.64
C ILE A 201 -10.71 -9.59 14.83
N PHE A 202 -11.81 -10.34 14.96
CA PHE A 202 -12.61 -10.36 16.19
C PHE A 202 -11.98 -11.34 17.17
N CYS A 203 -11.31 -10.82 18.21
CA CYS A 203 -10.51 -11.64 19.12
C CYS A 203 -11.15 -11.66 20.52
N ASP A 204 -11.38 -12.84 21.09
CA ASP A 204 -11.77 -12.93 22.51
C ASP A 204 -10.60 -12.54 23.42
N ILE A 205 -10.88 -11.93 24.57
CA ILE A 205 -9.82 -11.54 25.52
C ILE A 205 -9.48 -12.70 26.47
N ASP A 206 -10.48 -13.23 27.17
CA ASP A 206 -10.32 -14.01 28.39
C ASP A 206 -10.05 -15.50 28.13
N GLY A 207 -8.79 -15.89 28.25
CA GLY A 207 -8.29 -17.22 27.92
C GLY A 207 -7.70 -17.33 26.52
N THR A 208 -7.58 -16.19 25.82
CA THR A 208 -7.12 -16.12 24.43
C THR A 208 -5.95 -15.14 24.30
N VAL A 209 -6.15 -13.88 24.74
CA VAL A 209 -5.09 -12.84 24.80
C VAL A 209 -4.51 -12.74 26.19
N PHE A 210 -5.38 -12.74 27.20
CA PHE A 210 -5.03 -12.79 28.60
C PHE A 210 -5.37 -14.15 29.18
N TYR A 211 -4.65 -14.57 30.21
CA TYR A 211 -5.06 -15.73 30.99
C TYR A 211 -6.45 -15.49 31.59
N ASN A 212 -7.28 -16.53 31.60
CA ASN A 212 -8.69 -16.40 31.92
C ASN A 212 -8.92 -15.73 33.29
N GLN A 213 -9.78 -14.71 33.28
CA GLN A 213 -10.33 -14.08 34.47
C GLN A 213 -11.84 -14.34 34.53
N SER A 214 -12.40 -14.34 35.75
CA SER A 214 -13.83 -14.53 35.96
C SER A 214 -14.29 -13.80 37.20
N LYS A 215 -15.48 -13.19 37.14
CA LYS A 215 -16.12 -12.51 38.28
C LYS A 215 -16.29 -13.39 39.54
N LEU A 216 -16.23 -14.72 39.39
CA LEU A 216 -16.45 -15.68 40.47
C LEU A 216 -15.15 -16.27 41.03
N PHE A 217 -14.00 -15.94 40.43
CA PHE A 217 -12.70 -16.49 40.82
C PHE A 217 -11.87 -15.46 41.58
N SER A 218 -10.83 -15.92 42.28
CA SER A 218 -9.88 -15.03 42.95
C SER A 218 -9.05 -14.19 41.97
N ASN A 219 -8.93 -14.66 40.72
CA ASN A 219 -8.41 -13.89 39.59
C ASN A 219 -9.62 -13.35 38.80
N ASP A 220 -10.19 -12.26 39.29
CA ASP A 220 -11.34 -11.59 38.69
C ASP A 220 -10.92 -10.41 37.80
N TYR A 221 -11.92 -9.77 37.20
CA TYR A 221 -11.71 -8.69 36.23
C TYR A 221 -11.13 -7.39 36.82
N SER A 222 -11.08 -7.25 38.15
CA SER A 222 -10.42 -6.14 38.83
C SER A 222 -8.92 -6.35 38.98
N ASN A 223 -8.44 -7.60 38.87
CA ASN A 223 -7.01 -7.88 38.90
C ASN A 223 -6.35 -7.47 37.58
N PRO A 224 -5.10 -6.97 37.61
CA PRO A 224 -4.34 -6.72 36.41
C PRO A 224 -4.29 -7.97 35.50
N PRO A 225 -4.69 -7.86 34.22
CA PRO A 225 -4.70 -9.00 33.33
C PRO A 225 -3.28 -9.49 33.05
N ARG A 226 -3.09 -10.82 33.00
CA ARG A 226 -1.81 -11.43 32.64
C ARG A 226 -1.82 -11.85 31.17
N PRO A 227 -0.88 -11.37 30.33
CA PRO A 227 -0.84 -11.73 28.92
C PRO A 227 -0.40 -13.15 28.63
N ILE A 228 -0.93 -13.71 27.54
CA ILE A 228 -0.46 -14.93 26.88
C ILE A 228 0.54 -14.50 25.80
N PRO A 229 1.86 -14.70 25.99
CA PRO A 229 2.88 -14.08 25.13
C PRO A 229 2.77 -14.40 23.64
N GLY A 230 2.44 -15.65 23.29
CA GLY A 230 2.26 -16.09 21.90
C GLY A 230 1.07 -15.39 21.24
N ALA A 231 -0.04 -15.19 21.97
CA ALA A 231 -1.21 -14.49 21.47
C ALA A 231 -0.88 -13.03 21.15
N VAL A 232 -0.24 -12.35 22.10
CA VAL A 232 0.19 -10.96 21.96
C VAL A 232 1.12 -10.80 20.77
N LYS A 233 2.16 -11.65 20.67
CA LYS A 233 3.12 -11.60 19.55
C LYS A 233 2.44 -11.84 18.20
N TYR A 234 1.59 -12.86 18.07
CA TYR A 234 0.87 -13.15 16.84
C TYR A 234 -0.02 -11.97 16.40
N LEU A 235 -0.82 -11.43 17.34
CA LEU A 235 -1.76 -10.36 17.06
C LEU A 235 -1.05 -9.04 16.73
N LEU A 236 0.04 -8.70 17.42
CA LEU A 236 0.85 -7.53 17.08
C LEU A 236 1.48 -7.65 15.69
N GLN A 237 1.99 -8.82 15.31
CA GLN A 237 2.49 -9.05 13.94
C GLN A 237 1.38 -8.90 12.89
N LYS A 238 0.14 -9.30 13.21
CA LYS A 238 -1.01 -9.05 12.33
C LYS A 238 -1.34 -7.56 12.24
N GLN A 239 -1.37 -6.86 13.37
CA GLN A 239 -1.62 -5.42 13.42
C GLN A 239 -0.56 -4.62 12.65
N GLU A 240 0.71 -4.99 12.77
CA GLU A 240 1.83 -4.40 12.03
C GLU A 240 1.67 -4.57 10.51
N LYS A 241 1.16 -5.73 10.06
CA LYS A 241 0.83 -5.97 8.65
C LYS A 241 -0.46 -5.29 8.17
N GLY A 242 -1.13 -4.54 9.04
CA GLY A 242 -2.32 -3.74 8.74
C GLY A 242 -3.65 -4.37 9.14
N ALA A 243 -3.67 -5.48 9.88
CA ALA A 243 -4.92 -6.02 10.40
C ALA A 243 -5.55 -5.08 11.43
N THR A 244 -6.88 -4.96 11.39
CA THR A 244 -7.63 -4.27 12.45
C THR A 244 -8.07 -5.30 13.48
N ILE A 245 -7.81 -5.05 14.75
CA ILE A 245 -8.22 -5.96 15.82
C ILE A 245 -9.39 -5.32 16.58
N ILE A 246 -10.47 -6.07 16.71
CA ILE A 246 -11.59 -5.74 17.57
C ILE A 246 -11.64 -6.81 18.65
N PHE A 247 -11.25 -6.43 19.86
CA PHE A 247 -11.34 -7.33 20.99
C PHE A 247 -12.79 -7.48 21.43
N THR A 248 -13.13 -8.65 21.95
CA THR A 248 -14.46 -9.04 22.37
C THR A 248 -14.35 -9.66 23.76
N THR A 249 -15.24 -9.31 24.68
CA THR A 249 -15.19 -9.86 26.03
C THR A 249 -16.55 -9.90 26.70
N SER A 250 -16.71 -10.87 27.60
CA SER A 250 -17.85 -10.95 28.53
C SER A 250 -17.65 -10.13 29.80
N ARG A 251 -16.48 -9.50 29.97
CA ARG A 251 -16.22 -8.54 31.05
C ARG A 251 -17.27 -7.44 31.00
N PRO A 252 -17.86 -7.09 32.17
CA PRO A 252 -18.68 -5.91 32.25
C PRO A 252 -17.91 -4.65 31.86
N SER A 253 -18.54 -3.73 31.11
CA SER A 253 -17.91 -2.46 30.67
C SER A 253 -17.34 -1.61 31.80
N LYS A 254 -17.78 -1.79 33.05
CA LYS A 254 -17.16 -1.13 34.22
C LYS A 254 -15.68 -1.49 34.45
N PHE A 255 -15.17 -2.56 33.83
CA PHE A 255 -13.76 -2.96 33.88
C PHE A 255 -12.96 -2.51 32.65
N LYS A 256 -13.50 -1.55 31.88
CA LYS A 256 -12.88 -1.03 30.67
C LYS A 256 -11.46 -0.53 30.91
N ASP A 257 -11.27 0.37 31.88
CA ASP A 257 -9.99 1.02 32.13
C ASP A 257 -8.87 0.00 32.42
N THR A 258 -9.14 -0.99 33.27
CA THR A 258 -8.18 -2.07 33.58
C THR A 258 -7.88 -2.95 32.37
N THR A 259 -8.89 -3.22 31.54
CA THR A 259 -8.77 -4.10 30.38
C THR A 259 -8.00 -3.43 29.24
N GLU A 260 -8.35 -2.19 28.90
CA GLU A 260 -7.67 -1.42 27.85
C GLU A 260 -6.25 -1.09 28.24
N LYS A 261 -6.00 -0.69 29.49
CA LYS A 261 -4.63 -0.51 29.99
C LYS A 261 -3.78 -1.77 29.83
N GLY A 262 -4.33 -2.95 30.13
CA GLY A 262 -3.62 -4.21 29.92
C GLY A 262 -3.26 -4.47 28.45
N LEU A 263 -4.11 -4.05 27.51
CA LEU A 263 -3.85 -4.17 26.07
C LEU A 263 -2.82 -3.12 25.62
N GLU A 264 -2.88 -1.89 26.14
CA GLU A 264 -1.88 -0.84 25.91
C GLU A 264 -0.50 -1.27 26.40
N ASP A 265 -0.43 -1.82 27.61
CA ASP A 265 0.81 -2.33 28.22
C ASP A 265 1.42 -3.50 27.40
N CYS A 266 0.60 -4.21 26.63
CA CYS A 266 1.06 -5.23 25.67
C CYS A 266 1.56 -4.64 24.34
N GLY A 267 1.34 -3.35 24.07
CA GLY A 267 1.77 -2.66 22.86
C GLY A 267 0.71 -2.58 21.75
N PHE A 268 -0.54 -2.98 22.00
CA PHE A 268 -1.62 -2.83 21.02
C PHE A 268 -1.95 -1.34 20.81
N LYS A 269 -2.18 -0.97 19.54
CA LYS A 269 -2.58 0.39 19.14
C LYS A 269 -4.05 0.42 18.74
N ASP A 270 -4.66 1.61 18.73
CA ASP A 270 -6.05 1.84 18.29
C ASP A 270 -7.06 0.85 18.90
N ILE A 271 -7.02 0.71 20.23
CA ILE A 271 -7.76 -0.33 20.95
C ILE A 271 -9.27 -0.16 20.74
N ARG A 272 -9.90 -1.23 20.23
CA ARG A 272 -11.34 -1.36 20.05
C ARG A 272 -11.80 -2.59 20.81
N VAL A 273 -12.70 -2.42 21.76
CA VAL A 273 -13.23 -3.52 22.56
C VAL A 273 -14.76 -3.49 22.57
N LEU A 274 -15.37 -4.63 22.29
CA LEU A 274 -16.79 -4.89 22.50
C LEU A 274 -16.97 -5.61 23.84
N TYR A 275 -17.51 -4.87 24.82
CA TYR A 275 -17.79 -5.35 26.17
C TYR A 275 -19.20 -5.94 26.31
N ASP A 276 -19.47 -6.53 27.47
CA ASP A 276 -20.80 -7.02 27.86
C ASP A 276 -21.37 -8.09 26.90
N ILE A 277 -20.50 -8.81 26.19
CA ILE A 277 -20.92 -9.89 25.28
C ILE A 277 -21.32 -11.13 26.09
N PRO A 278 -22.46 -11.78 25.80
CA PRO A 278 -22.84 -13.02 26.48
C PRO A 278 -21.76 -14.10 26.38
N HIS A 279 -21.53 -14.82 27.49
CA HIS A 279 -20.68 -16.00 27.50
C HIS A 279 -21.44 -17.20 26.92
N ALA A 280 -21.56 -17.21 25.59
CA ALA A 280 -22.29 -18.17 24.79
C ALA A 280 -21.58 -18.41 23.45
N PRO A 281 -21.95 -19.46 22.68
CA PRO A 281 -21.42 -19.68 21.34
C PRO A 281 -21.57 -18.44 20.46
N ARG A 282 -20.55 -18.16 19.64
CA ARG A 282 -20.52 -17.03 18.71
C ARG A 282 -20.63 -17.55 17.28
N VAL A 283 -21.41 -16.84 16.46
CA VAL A 283 -21.57 -17.15 15.03
C VAL A 283 -21.14 -15.92 14.24
N LEU A 284 -20.17 -16.09 13.35
CA LEU A 284 -19.77 -15.07 12.38
C LEU A 284 -20.61 -15.26 11.11
N ILE A 285 -21.44 -14.28 10.78
CA ILE A 285 -22.20 -14.22 9.54
C ILE A 285 -21.60 -13.08 8.72
N ASN A 286 -21.11 -13.40 7.52
CA ASN A 286 -20.60 -12.42 6.59
C ASN A 286 -21.12 -12.69 5.19
N ASP A 287 -21.29 -11.65 4.37
CA ASP A 287 -21.65 -11.81 2.97
C ASP A 287 -20.50 -12.43 2.17
N THR A 288 -20.82 -12.89 0.97
CA THR A 288 -19.82 -13.36 0.00
C THR A 288 -20.05 -12.64 -1.31
N SER A 289 -18.97 -12.12 -1.90
CA SER A 289 -18.99 -11.49 -3.22
C SER A 289 -18.04 -12.20 -4.17
N ILE A 290 -18.40 -12.25 -5.46
CA ILE A 290 -17.51 -12.72 -6.53
C ILE A 290 -16.23 -11.89 -6.65
N THR A 291 -16.25 -10.66 -6.12
CA THR A 291 -15.08 -9.77 -6.06
C THR A 291 -14.13 -10.10 -4.92
N ASN A 292 -14.48 -11.03 -4.02
CA ASN A 292 -13.65 -11.45 -2.90
C ASN A 292 -13.01 -12.82 -3.20
N PRO A 293 -11.72 -12.87 -3.56
CA PRO A 293 -11.02 -14.12 -3.89
C PRO A 293 -10.57 -14.95 -2.68
N TYR A 294 -11.05 -14.60 -1.49
CA TYR A 294 -10.75 -15.27 -0.24
C TYR A 294 -12.05 -15.47 0.54
N PRO A 295 -12.10 -16.48 1.44
CA PRO A 295 -13.24 -16.64 2.34
C PRO A 295 -13.50 -15.32 3.07
N SER A 296 -14.72 -14.78 2.93
CA SER A 296 -15.07 -13.50 3.55
C SER A 296 -15.12 -13.60 5.07
N ALA A 297 -15.17 -14.81 5.62
CA ALA A 297 -15.04 -15.10 7.05
C ALA A 297 -14.24 -16.38 7.28
N THR A 298 -13.38 -16.38 8.30
CA THR A 298 -12.73 -17.58 8.85
C THR A 298 -12.76 -17.50 10.38
N SER A 299 -12.59 -18.63 11.05
CA SER A 299 -12.60 -18.70 12.52
C SER A 299 -11.43 -19.53 13.03
N ILE A 300 -10.82 -19.09 14.13
CA ILE A 300 -9.79 -19.81 14.86
C ILE A 300 -10.35 -20.10 16.26
N ASN A 301 -10.36 -21.37 16.65
CA ASN A 301 -10.76 -21.80 18.00
C ASN A 301 -9.51 -22.21 18.77
N VAL A 302 -9.02 -21.33 19.63
CA VAL A 302 -7.84 -21.55 20.47
C VAL A 302 -8.26 -22.22 21.78
N PRO A 303 -7.56 -23.26 22.27
CA PRO A 303 -7.79 -23.78 23.61
C PRO A 303 -7.53 -22.70 24.66
N ARG A 304 -8.37 -22.64 25.70
CA ARG A 304 -8.22 -21.64 26.77
C ARG A 304 -6.83 -21.73 27.42
N ASP A 305 -6.21 -20.56 27.59
CA ASP A 305 -4.92 -20.38 28.29
C ASP A 305 -3.72 -21.08 27.63
N ASP A 306 -3.81 -21.41 26.33
CA ASP A 306 -2.80 -22.20 25.63
C ASP A 306 -1.79 -21.34 24.85
N ASN A 307 -0.64 -21.07 25.49
CA ASN A 307 0.47 -20.37 24.84
C ASN A 307 1.18 -21.22 23.77
N GLU A 308 1.15 -22.54 23.87
CA GLU A 308 1.82 -23.43 22.91
C GLU A 308 1.08 -23.42 21.57
N TYR A 309 -0.25 -23.42 21.60
CA TYR A 309 -1.08 -23.25 20.40
C TYR A 309 -0.69 -21.98 19.63
N TRP A 310 -0.62 -20.85 20.33
CA TRP A 310 -0.24 -19.58 19.72
C TRP A 310 1.18 -19.57 19.18
N SER A 311 2.11 -20.21 19.89
CA SER A 311 3.51 -20.31 19.47
C SER A 311 3.68 -21.04 18.14
N LYS A 312 2.73 -21.91 17.75
CA LYS A 312 2.72 -22.60 16.45
C LYS A 312 2.17 -21.75 15.30
N MET A 313 1.55 -20.61 15.59
CA MET A 313 0.95 -19.72 14.58
C MET A 313 1.86 -18.55 14.17
N ILE A 314 2.95 -18.33 14.91
CA ILE A 314 3.95 -17.28 14.70
C ILE A 314 5.03 -17.78 13.75
#